data_AF-A0A6G7BWK3-F1
#
_entry.id   AF-A0A6G7BWK3-F1
#
_cell.length_a   1.000
_cell.length_b   1.000
_cell.length_c   1.000
_cell.angle_alpha   90.00
_cell.angle_beta   90.00
_cell.angle_gamma   90.00
#
_symmetry.space_group_name_H-M   'P 1'
#
loop_
_entity.id
_entity.type
_entity.pdbx_description
1 polymer ?
#
loop_
_entity_poly.entity_id
_entity_poly.type
_entity_poly.pdbx_seq_one_letter_code
_entity_poly.pdbx_strand_id
1 'polypeptide(L)'
;MNHLEPAPLWTLVANIKREISYGEGKRQTRIGTKQFSPGAKVYIIDWFAGMTKDITVIGLARDTKRLITIVIRAEWVEHLRVKLCYNAKVCSKIKTYFDKEEAGMQRYTEQFINEMFIGSPQWNESESK
;
A
#
# COMPACT_ATOMS: atom_id res chain seq x y z
N MET A 1 6.65 9.40 -30.76
CA MET A 1 7.06 9.60 -29.34
C MET A 1 7.27 8.23 -28.74
N ASN A 2 8.48 7.93 -28.28
CA ASN A 2 8.79 6.62 -27.69
C ASN A 2 7.96 6.44 -26.42
N HIS A 3 6.93 5.59 -26.48
CA HIS A 3 6.24 5.06 -25.32
C HIS A 3 7.19 4.11 -24.59
N LEU A 4 8.20 4.65 -23.90
CA LEU A 4 8.95 3.91 -22.91
C LEU A 4 8.00 3.65 -21.76
N GLU A 5 7.33 2.49 -21.81
CA GLU A 5 6.63 1.93 -20.67
C GLU A 5 7.57 2.05 -19.44
N PRO A 6 7.09 2.62 -18.32
CA PRO A 6 7.94 2.84 -17.18
C PRO A 6 8.54 1.49 -16.73
N ALA A 7 9.85 1.49 -16.50
CA ALA A 7 10.55 0.30 -15.99
C ALA A 7 9.82 -0.28 -14.77
N PRO A 8 9.73 -1.62 -14.65
CA PRO A 8 9.11 -2.26 -13.51
C PRO A 8 9.74 -1.78 -12.20
N LEU A 9 8.91 -1.54 -11.18
CA LEU A 9 9.36 -1.08 -9.88
C LEU A 9 9.11 -2.16 -8.83
N TRP A 10 10.05 -2.33 -7.90
CA TRP A 10 9.81 -3.15 -6.72
C TRP A 10 8.70 -2.50 -5.88
N THR A 11 7.75 -3.30 -5.42
CA THR A 11 6.61 -2.84 -4.63
C THR A 11 6.32 -3.84 -3.53
N LEU A 12 5.80 -3.33 -2.42
CA LEU A 12 5.15 -4.17 -1.45
C LEU A 12 3.67 -4.28 -1.82
N VAL A 13 3.21 -5.50 -2.06
CA VAL A 13 1.83 -5.78 -2.44
C VAL A 13 1.09 -6.37 -1.26
N ALA A 14 -0.15 -5.97 -1.07
CA ALA A 14 -1.04 -6.55 -0.08
C ALA A 14 -2.49 -6.64 -0.60
N ASN A 15 -3.35 -7.28 0.17
CA ASN A 15 -4.79 -7.29 -0.04
C ASN A 15 -5.47 -6.56 1.11
N ILE A 16 -6.56 -5.85 0.82
CA ILE A 16 -7.44 -5.30 1.86
C ILE A 16 -8.14 -6.45 2.57
N LYS A 17 -8.07 -6.47 3.92
CA LYS A 17 -8.78 -7.46 4.74
C LYS A 17 -10.27 -7.49 4.39
N ARG A 18 -10.87 -8.69 4.42
CA ARG A 18 -12.30 -8.83 4.15
C ARG A 18 -13.15 -8.12 5.21
N GLU A 19 -12.75 -8.28 6.46
CA GLU A 19 -13.40 -7.69 7.63
C GLU A 19 -12.40 -6.81 8.38
N ILE A 20 -12.85 -5.63 8.76
CA ILE A 20 -12.04 -4.62 9.44
C ILE A 20 -12.78 -4.16 10.68
N SER A 21 -12.10 -4.27 11.83
CA SER A 21 -12.58 -3.75 13.10
C SER A 21 -12.40 -2.23 13.17
N TYR A 22 -13.44 -1.54 13.64
CA TYR A 22 -13.57 -0.08 13.61
C TYR A 22 -14.17 0.43 14.93
N GLY A 23 -14.02 1.75 15.14
CA GLY A 23 -14.52 2.44 16.33
C GLY A 23 -13.67 2.22 17.57
N GLU A 24 -14.02 2.93 18.64
CA GLU A 24 -13.38 2.79 19.94
C GLU A 24 -13.52 1.35 20.46
N GLY A 25 -12.41 0.75 20.87
CA GLY A 25 -12.37 -0.66 21.29
C GLY A 25 -12.59 -1.68 20.17
N LYS A 26 -12.55 -1.30 18.89
CA LYS A 26 -12.62 -2.21 17.72
C LYS A 26 -13.86 -3.11 17.71
N ARG A 27 -14.99 -2.67 18.31
CA ARG A 27 -16.21 -3.49 18.45
C ARG A 27 -17.10 -3.54 17.20
N GLN A 28 -16.86 -2.67 16.23
CA GLN A 28 -17.66 -2.62 15.00
C GLN A 28 -16.90 -3.29 13.86
N THR A 29 -17.51 -4.25 13.17
CA THR A 29 -16.90 -4.88 12.00
C THR A 29 -17.48 -4.30 10.71
N ARG A 30 -16.62 -3.98 9.74
CA ARG A 30 -17.01 -3.52 8.40
C ARG A 30 -16.38 -4.38 7.31
N ILE A 31 -17.07 -4.49 6.17
CA ILE A 31 -16.59 -5.26 5.01
C ILE A 31 -15.72 -4.37 4.11
N GLY A 32 -14.41 -4.65 4.09
CA GLY A 32 -13.40 -3.82 3.46
C GLY A 32 -13.38 -2.38 3.99
N THR A 33 -12.81 -1.45 3.23
CA THR A 33 -12.75 -0.04 3.61
C THR A 33 -13.78 0.79 2.84
N LYS A 34 -13.92 2.08 3.22
CA LYS A 34 -14.71 3.04 2.44
C LYS A 34 -14.19 3.14 1.00
N GLN A 35 -12.88 3.04 0.80
CA GLN A 35 -12.23 3.29 -0.49
C GLN A 35 -12.03 2.03 -1.32
N PHE A 36 -11.90 0.84 -0.70
CA PHE A 36 -11.49 -0.39 -1.37
C PHE A 36 -12.40 -1.56 -1.04
N SER A 37 -12.69 -2.40 -2.04
CA SER A 37 -13.41 -3.67 -1.87
C SER A 37 -12.66 -4.63 -0.94
N PRO A 38 -13.36 -5.53 -0.22
CA PRO A 38 -12.70 -6.63 0.48
C PRO A 38 -11.85 -7.45 -0.50
N GLY A 39 -10.62 -7.79 -0.11
CA GLY A 39 -9.66 -8.52 -0.95
C GLY A 39 -9.00 -7.69 -2.06
N ALA A 40 -9.33 -6.40 -2.19
CA ALA A 40 -8.72 -5.55 -3.22
C ALA A 40 -7.20 -5.55 -3.11
N LYS A 41 -6.52 -5.76 -4.23
CA LYS A 41 -5.06 -5.65 -4.32
C LYS A 41 -4.65 -4.18 -4.18
N VAL A 42 -3.70 -3.92 -3.30
CA VAL A 42 -3.07 -2.61 -3.12
C VAL A 42 -1.55 -2.73 -3.20
N TYR A 43 -0.92 -1.64 -3.62
CA TYR A 43 0.53 -1.47 -3.67
C TYR A 43 0.89 -0.48 -2.58
N ILE A 44 1.59 -0.95 -1.55
CA ILE A 44 2.12 -0.11 -0.49
C ILE A 44 3.42 0.50 -1.01
N ILE A 45 3.47 1.84 -0.99
CA ILE A 45 4.56 2.61 -1.61
C ILE A 45 5.37 3.39 -0.58
N ASP A 46 4.82 3.63 0.60
CA ASP A 46 5.49 4.39 1.64
C ASP A 46 4.87 4.09 3.02
N TRP A 47 5.63 4.37 4.08
CA TRP A 47 5.15 4.26 5.46
C TRP A 47 5.81 5.30 6.38
N PHE A 48 5.09 5.68 7.43
CA PHE A 48 5.55 6.69 8.37
C PHE A 48 6.31 6.05 9.54
N ALA A 49 7.57 5.66 9.29
CA ALA A 49 8.42 4.97 10.25
C ALA A 49 8.46 5.69 11.62
N GLY A 50 8.05 4.98 12.68
CA GLY A 50 8.11 5.49 14.05
C GLY A 50 7.10 6.59 14.42
N MET A 51 6.29 7.08 13.48
CA MET A 51 5.31 8.14 13.74
C MET A 51 3.89 7.62 13.87
N THR A 52 3.44 6.77 12.94
CA THR A 52 2.06 6.26 12.92
C THR A 52 2.01 4.81 12.46
N LYS A 53 0.81 4.22 12.55
CA LYS A 53 0.51 2.89 12.01
C LYS A 53 -0.03 2.95 10.57
N ASP A 54 0.20 4.05 9.87
CA ASP A 54 -0.39 4.31 8.56
C ASP A 54 0.61 4.05 7.44
N ILE A 55 0.05 3.70 6.29
CA ILE A 55 0.76 3.35 5.07
C ILE A 55 0.13 4.08 3.89
N THR A 56 0.97 4.52 2.96
CA THR A 56 0.50 5.08 1.69
C THR A 56 0.33 3.94 0.69
N VAL A 57 -0.87 3.82 0.12
CA VAL A 57 -1.18 2.76 -0.83
C VAL A 57 -1.74 3.29 -2.15
N ILE A 58 -1.48 2.56 -3.23
CA ILE A 58 -2.14 2.70 -4.52
C ILE A 58 -3.06 1.51 -4.73
N GLY A 59 -4.33 1.76 -5.05
CA GLY A 59 -5.30 0.69 -5.27
C GLY A 59 -6.46 1.12 -6.17
N LEU A 60 -7.21 0.14 -6.66
CA LEU A 60 -8.42 0.37 -7.45
C LEU A 60 -9.59 0.72 -6.52
N ALA A 61 -10.07 1.97 -6.59
CA ALA A 61 -11.18 2.42 -5.76
C ALA A 61 -12.46 1.60 -6.03
N ARG A 62 -13.20 1.29 -4.96
CA ARG A 62 -14.43 0.48 -5.00
C ARG A 62 -15.48 1.09 -5.91
N ASP A 63 -15.73 2.39 -5.79
CA ASP A 63 -16.90 3.03 -6.43
C ASP A 63 -16.56 3.55 -7.81
N THR A 64 -15.44 4.26 -7.96
CA THR A 64 -15.07 4.92 -9.22
C THR A 64 -14.31 4.00 -10.17
N LYS A 65 -13.82 2.86 -9.69
CA LYS A 65 -12.91 1.96 -10.43
C LYS A 65 -11.68 2.69 -11.01
N ARG A 66 -11.23 3.75 -10.34
CA ARG A 66 -10.01 4.49 -10.68
C ARG A 66 -8.90 4.11 -9.72
N LEU A 67 -7.66 4.12 -10.20
CA LEU A 67 -6.49 4.01 -9.32
C LEU A 67 -6.38 5.28 -8.48
N ILE A 68 -6.36 5.12 -7.16
CA ILE A 68 -6.19 6.20 -6.19
C ILE A 68 -4.94 5.96 -5.37
N THR A 69 -4.33 7.04 -4.88
CA THR A 69 -3.23 7.03 -3.92
C THR A 69 -3.78 7.60 -2.61
N ILE A 70 -3.73 6.85 -1.52
CA ILE A 70 -4.33 7.25 -0.24
C ILE A 70 -3.59 6.62 0.94
N VAL A 71 -3.61 7.31 2.08
CA VAL A 71 -3.11 6.79 3.36
C VAL A 71 -4.19 5.95 4.04
N ILE A 72 -3.85 4.74 4.48
CA ILE A 72 -4.72 3.84 5.25
C ILE A 72 -3.97 3.25 6.44
N ARG A 73 -4.70 2.65 7.39
CA ARG A 73 -4.09 1.93 8.51
C ARG A 73 -3.46 0.62 8.04
N ALA A 74 -2.26 0.33 8.49
CA ALA A 74 -1.54 -0.90 8.15
C ALA A 74 -2.28 -2.17 8.58
N GLU A 75 -3.02 -2.14 9.69
CA GLU A 75 -3.81 -3.28 10.16
C GLU A 75 -4.97 -3.68 9.23
N TRP A 76 -5.30 -2.87 8.22
CA TRP A 76 -6.37 -3.13 7.25
C TRP A 76 -5.92 -3.96 6.05
N VAL A 77 -4.63 -4.30 5.97
CA VAL A 77 -4.09 -5.13 4.90
C VAL A 77 -3.64 -6.50 5.42
N GLU A 78 -3.57 -7.47 4.52
CA GLU A 78 -3.13 -8.84 4.75
C GLU A 78 -2.39 -9.38 3.51
N HIS A 79 -1.78 -10.56 3.64
CA HIS A 79 -1.09 -11.26 2.55
C HIS A 79 0.02 -10.45 1.87
N LEU A 80 0.87 -9.80 2.69
CA LEU A 80 1.95 -8.94 2.24
C LEU A 80 3.04 -9.71 1.49
N ARG A 81 3.51 -9.15 0.36
CA ARG A 81 4.48 -9.77 -0.54
C ARG A 81 5.32 -8.70 -1.24
N VAL A 82 6.65 -8.83 -1.20
CA VAL A 82 7.55 -8.03 -2.03
C VAL A 82 7.51 -8.56 -3.46
N LYS A 83 7.18 -7.72 -4.44
CA LYS A 83 7.05 -8.08 -5.86
C LYS A 83 7.38 -6.93 -6.81
N LEU A 84 7.92 -7.25 -7.98
CA LEU A 84 7.99 -6.33 -9.11
C LEU A 84 6.58 -5.99 -9.64
N CYS A 85 6.30 -4.70 -9.80
CA CYS A 85 5.10 -4.17 -10.42
C CYS A 85 5.38 -3.80 -11.87
N TYR A 86 4.65 -4.43 -12.79
CA TYR A 86 4.71 -4.17 -14.23
C TYR A 86 3.55 -3.28 -14.71
N ASN A 87 2.65 -2.87 -13.82
CA ASN A 87 1.52 -2.04 -14.21
C ASN A 87 1.98 -0.60 -14.38
N ALA A 88 2.03 -0.13 -15.63
CA ALA A 88 2.53 1.19 -15.97
C ALA A 88 1.80 2.34 -15.26
N LYS A 89 0.48 2.24 -15.06
CA LYS A 89 -0.31 3.26 -14.36
C LYS A 89 0.03 3.33 -12.87
N VAL A 90 0.33 2.19 -12.26
CA VAL A 90 0.81 2.14 -10.88
C VAL A 90 2.22 2.73 -10.79
N CYS A 91 3.13 2.32 -11.69
CA CYS A 91 4.50 2.84 -11.71
C CYS A 91 4.54 4.36 -11.93
N SER A 92 3.70 4.89 -12.83
CA SER A 92 3.55 6.34 -13.03
C SER A 92 3.08 7.05 -11.76
N LYS A 93 2.13 6.49 -11.01
CA LYS A 93 1.67 7.06 -9.74
C LYS A 93 2.73 7.03 -8.64
N ILE A 94 3.56 5.98 -8.59
CA ILE A 94 4.70 5.91 -7.66
C ILE A 94 5.67 7.05 -7.98
N LYS A 95 6.05 7.22 -9.25
CA LYS A 95 6.95 8.31 -9.68
C LYS A 95 6.40 9.67 -9.29
N THR A 96 5.14 9.96 -9.63
CA THR A 96 4.49 11.23 -9.27
C THR A 96 4.42 11.48 -7.75
N TYR A 97 4.34 10.43 -6.92
CA TYR A 97 4.38 10.57 -5.47
C TYR A 97 5.77 11.01 -5.00
N PHE A 98 6.82 10.30 -5.43
CA PHE A 98 8.20 10.56 -5.01
C PHE A 98 8.86 11.74 -5.71
N ASP A 99 8.41 12.17 -6.89
CA ASP A 99 8.93 13.35 -7.60
C ASP A 99 8.80 14.65 -6.77
N LYS A 100 7.96 14.64 -5.73
CA LYS A 100 7.78 15.75 -4.78
C LYS A 100 8.76 15.72 -3.61
N GLU A 101 9.43 14.60 -3.39
CA GLU A 101 10.41 14.43 -2.32
C GLU A 101 11.80 14.84 -2.78
N GLU A 102 12.62 15.37 -1.87
CA GLU A 102 13.99 15.81 -2.16
C GLU A 102 14.88 14.68 -2.72
N ALA A 103 14.74 13.47 -2.15
CA ALA A 103 15.46 12.29 -2.62
C ALA A 103 14.88 11.71 -3.93
N GLY A 104 13.66 12.11 -4.31
CA GLY A 104 13.00 11.63 -5.51
C GLY A 104 12.87 10.11 -5.59
N MET A 105 12.90 9.61 -6.82
CA MET A 105 12.91 8.16 -7.11
C MET A 105 14.17 7.42 -6.65
N GLN A 106 15.24 8.11 -6.24
CA GLN A 106 16.50 7.45 -5.82
C GLN A 106 16.32 6.64 -4.54
N ARG A 107 15.41 7.07 -3.66
CA ARG A 107 15.02 6.35 -2.45
C ARG A 107 14.25 5.06 -2.75
N TYR A 108 13.48 5.03 -3.84
CA TYR A 108 12.53 3.96 -4.14
C TYR A 108 13.22 2.74 -4.77
N THR A 109 13.81 1.91 -3.93
CA THR A 109 14.61 0.73 -4.31
C THR A 109 14.03 -0.58 -3.77
N GLU A 110 14.52 -1.72 -4.25
CA GLU A 110 14.20 -3.03 -3.64
C GLU A 110 14.54 -3.06 -2.14
N GLN A 111 15.66 -2.47 -1.76
CA GLN A 111 16.09 -2.39 -0.36
C GLN A 111 15.07 -1.60 0.47
N PHE A 112 14.64 -0.43 0.01
CA PHE A 112 13.60 0.36 0.68
C PHE A 112 12.30 -0.43 0.87
N ILE A 113 11.88 -1.20 -0.14
CA ILE A 113 10.70 -2.07 -0.06
C ILE A 113 10.90 -3.23 0.93
N ASN A 114 12.11 -3.78 1.05
CA ASN A 114 12.40 -4.81 2.05
C ASN A 114 12.46 -4.23 3.46
N GLU A 115 13.04 -3.04 3.64
CA GLU A 115 13.00 -2.30 4.90
C GLU A 115 11.54 -2.03 5.32
N MET A 116 10.67 -1.72 4.37
CA MET A 116 9.23 -1.58 4.58
C MET A 116 8.61 -2.86 5.14
N PHE A 117 8.96 -3.97 4.50
CA PHE A 117 8.49 -5.29 4.88
C PHE A 117 8.91 -5.71 6.29
N ILE A 118 10.14 -5.40 6.66
CA ILE A 118 10.70 -5.78 7.97
C ILE A 118 10.26 -4.79 9.07
N GLY A 119 10.24 -3.50 8.76
CA GLY A 119 10.15 -2.40 9.72
C GLY A 119 8.78 -2.18 10.35
N SER A 120 7.77 -3.00 10.04
CA SER A 120 6.44 -2.84 10.60
C SER A 120 5.99 -4.08 11.38
N PRO A 121 6.31 -4.15 12.69
CA PRO A 121 6.03 -5.33 13.53
C PRO A 121 4.53 -5.68 13.60
N GLN A 122 3.65 -4.70 13.43
CA GLN A 122 2.20 -4.86 13.39
C GLN A 122 1.66 -5.67 12.18
N TRP A 123 2.53 -6.08 11.25
CA TRP A 123 2.13 -6.85 10.06
C TRP A 123 2.07 -8.35 10.35
N ASN A 124 2.74 -8.77 11.42
CA ASN A 124 2.91 -10.17 11.83
C ASN A 124 2.17 -10.50 13.13
N GLU A 125 1.51 -9.53 13.75
CA GLU A 125 0.56 -9.82 14.83
C GLU A 125 -0.72 -10.40 14.20
N SER A 126 -0.66 -11.70 13.90
CA SER A 126 -1.85 -12.54 13.87
C SER A 126 -2.55 -12.34 15.20
N GLU A 127 -3.76 -11.76 15.18
CA GLU A 127 -4.63 -11.73 16.35
C GLU A 127 -4.74 -13.16 16.87
N SER A 128 -4.07 -13.43 18.01
CA SER A 128 -4.26 -14.66 18.77
C SER A 128 -5.76 -14.81 19.00
N LYS A 129 -6.30 -15.91 18.49
CA LYS A 129 -7.67 -16.35 18.75
C LYS A 129 -7.89 -16.60 20.24
#